data_AF-A0A6I7Y7B8-F1
#
_entry.id   AF-A0A6I7Y7B8-F1
#
_cell.length_a   1.000
_cell.length_b   1.000
_cell.length_c   1.000
_cell.angle_alpha   90.00
_cell.angle_beta   90.00
_cell.angle_gamma   90.00
#
_symmetry.space_group_name_H-M   'P 1'
#
loop_
_entity.id
_entity.type
_entity.pdbx_description
1 polymer ?
#
loop_
_entity_poly.entity_id
_entity_poly.type
_entity_poly.pdbx_seq_one_letter_code
_entity_poly.pdbx_strand_id
1 'polypeptide(L)' 'MTTALPLPGPATLSDSQQRGANCVWCAAPLNNSAAHDLGPRPLPAFGSAVRWFPRCCLTCRKDRA' A
#
# COMPACT_ATOMS: atom_id res chain seq x y z
N MET A 1 -14.60 -2.50 -14.21
CA MET A 1 -13.14 -2.70 -14.08
C MET A 1 -12.62 -1.59 -13.18
N THR A 2 -12.27 -1.88 -11.94
CA THR A 2 -11.84 -0.85 -10.97
C THR A 2 -10.40 -0.48 -11.28
N THR A 3 -10.16 0.71 -11.82
CA THR A 3 -8.80 1.22 -12.06
C THR A 3 -8.05 1.25 -10.73
N ALA A 4 -6.95 0.51 -10.63
CA ALA A 4 -6.13 0.51 -9.42
C ALA A 4 -5.53 1.90 -9.20
N LEU A 5 -5.69 2.46 -7.99
CA LEU A 5 -5.11 3.75 -7.63
C LEU A 5 -3.59 3.72 -7.85
N PRO A 6 -2.97 4.82 -8.33
CA PRO A 6 -1.53 4.91 -8.47
C PRO A 6 -0.87 4.85 -7.09
N LEU A 7 0.14 3.98 -6.98
CA LEU A 7 0.87 3.73 -5.73
C LEU A 7 2.32 4.19 -5.84
N PRO A 8 2.92 4.66 -4.74
CA PRO A 8 4.36 4.85 -4.68
C PRO A 8 5.10 3.55 -5.00
N GLY A 9 6.26 3.67 -5.63
CA GLY A 9 7.12 2.51 -5.88
C GLY A 9 7.55 1.86 -4.56
N PRO A 10 7.45 0.54 -4.38
CA PRO A 10 7.79 -0.11 -3.10
C PRO A 10 9.22 0.18 -2.61
N ALA A 11 10.17 0.36 -3.53
CA ALA A 11 11.55 0.70 -3.20
C ALA A 11 11.72 2.12 -2.61
N THR A 12 10.74 3.02 -2.76
CA THR A 12 10.78 4.37 -2.19
C THR A 12 10.10 4.44 -0.81
N LEU A 13 9.58 3.31 -0.33
CA LEU A 13 8.82 3.24 0.91
C LEU A 13 9.70 2.74 2.05
N SER A 14 9.41 3.22 3.26
CA SER A 14 9.96 2.60 4.47
C SER A 14 9.49 1.15 4.61
N ASP A 15 10.27 0.35 5.31
CA ASP A 15 9.93 -1.01 5.74
C ASP A 15 8.50 -1.15 6.30
N SER A 16 8.10 -0.20 7.15
CA SER A 16 6.77 -0.19 7.76
C SER A 16 5.67 0.05 6.72
N GLN A 17 5.90 0.89 5.72
CA GLN A 17 4.95 1.10 4.63
C GLN A 17 4.89 -0.10 3.68
N GLN A 18 6.05 -0.70 3.35
CA GLN A 18 6.11 -1.90 2.51
C GLN A 18 5.34 -3.08 3.12
N ARG A 19 5.49 -3.32 4.42
CA ARG A 19 4.74 -4.36 5.16
C ARG A 19 3.30 -3.97 5.50
N GLY A 20 2.87 -2.76 5.10
CA GLY A 20 1.54 -2.24 5.38
C GLY A 20 1.28 -1.88 6.84
N ALA A 21 2.29 -1.79 7.70
CA ALA A 21 2.14 -1.29 9.06
C ALA A 21 1.85 0.22 9.09
N ASN A 22 2.33 0.96 8.09
CA ASN A 22 2.07 2.38 7.91
C ASN A 22 1.36 2.65 6.59
N CYS A 23 0.63 3.77 6.53
CA CYS A 23 -0.06 4.22 5.32
C CYS A 23 0.93 4.35 4.17
N VAL A 24 0.63 3.70 3.05
CA VAL A 24 1.47 3.71 1.85
C VAL A 24 1.77 5.14 1.36
N TRP A 25 0.88 6.11 1.60
CA TRP A 25 1.06 7.49 1.15
C TRP A 25 1.63 8.43 2.20
N CYS A 26 1.07 8.47 3.42
CA CYS A 26 1.45 9.47 4.44
C CYS A 26 2.35 8.94 5.56
N ALA A 27 2.73 7.66 5.52
CA ALA A 27 3.52 6.98 6.54
C ALA A 27 2.93 6.96 7.97
N ALA A 28 1.70 7.44 8.17
CA ALA A 28 1.02 7.35 9.46
C ALA A 28 0.85 5.87 9.88
N PRO A 29 1.09 5.51 11.16
CA PRO A 29 0.85 4.16 11.65
C PRO A 29 -0.59 3.73 11.43
N LEU A 30 -0.79 2.51 10.95
CA LEU A 30 -2.10 1.93 10.76
C LEU A 30 -2.43 1.03 11.95
N ASN A 31 -3.63 1.19 12.49
CA ASN A 31 -4.23 0.18 13.35
C ASN A 31 -4.95 -0.87 12.49
N ASN A 32 -5.12 -2.08 13.03
CA ASN A 32 -5.74 -3.19 12.28
C ASN A 32 -7.20 -2.94 11.90
N SER A 33 -7.90 -2.04 12.60
CA SER A 33 -9.32 -1.74 12.34
C SER A 33 -9.56 -0.67 11.27
N ALA A 34 -8.60 0.22 11.02
CA ALA A 34 -8.72 1.34 10.09
C ALA A 34 -7.81 1.23 8.86
N ALA A 35 -6.90 0.24 8.84
CA ALA A 35 -6.12 -0.08 7.66
C ALA A 35 -7.03 -0.56 6.52
N HIS A 36 -7.03 0.14 5.39
CA HIS A 36 -7.70 -0.32 4.19
C HIS A 36 -6.72 -1.02 3.26
N ASP A 37 -7.03 -2.26 2.89
CA ASP A 37 -6.27 -3.03 1.91
C ASP A 37 -6.58 -2.54 0.48
N LEU A 38 -5.54 -2.22 -0.29
CA LEU A 38 -5.66 -1.69 -1.66
C LEU A 38 -5.63 -2.79 -2.72
N GLY A 39 -5.62 -4.06 -2.31
CA GLY A 39 -5.51 -5.25 -3.12
C GLY A 39 -4.07 -5.58 -3.51
N PRO A 40 -3.82 -6.82 -3.99
CA PRO A 40 -2.51 -7.25 -4.42
C PRO A 40 -1.98 -6.41 -5.59
N ARG A 41 -0.67 -6.20 -5.61
CA ARG A 41 0.07 -5.57 -6.71
C ARG A 41 1.23 -6.46 -7.12
N PRO A 42 1.49 -6.62 -8.42
CA PRO A 42 2.68 -7.31 -8.87
C PRO A 42 3.91 -6.52 -8.43
N LEU A 43 4.85 -7.21 -7.80
CA LEU A 43 6.15 -6.67 -7.46
C LEU A 43 7.20 -7.63 -8.03
N PRO A 44 7.97 -7.22 -9.05
CA PRO A 44 9.10 -8.03 -9.50
C PRO A 44 10.18 -7.97 -8.43
N ALA A 45 10.39 -9.07 -7.72
CA ALA A 45 11.46 -9.19 -6.72
C ALA A 45 12.20 -10.51 -6.92
N PHE A 46 13.54 -10.45 -6.94
CA PHE A 46 14.42 -11.63 -7.00
C PHE A 46 14.11 -12.59 -8.16
N GLY A 47 13.73 -12.06 -9.33
CA GLY A 47 13.38 -12.88 -10.51
C GLY A 47 12.06 -13.66 -10.37
N SER A 48 11.28 -13.38 -9.31
CA SER A 48 9.98 -14.00 -9.05
C SER A 48 8.86 -12.96 -9.04
N ALA A 49 7.67 -13.39 -9.47
CA ALA A 49 6.46 -12.57 -9.41
C ALA A 49 5.86 -12.66 -7.99
N VAL A 50 6.33 -11.82 -7.07
CA VAL A 50 5.72 -11.71 -5.75
C VAL A 50 4.55 -10.72 -5.78
N ARG A 51 3.63 -10.89 -4.84
CA ARG A 51 2.52 -9.98 -4.63
C ARG A 51 2.80 -9.10 -3.42
N TRP A 52 2.65 -7.80 -3.62
CA TRP A 52 2.67 -6.79 -2.57
C TRP A 52 1.24 -6.41 -2.19
N PHE A 53 0.96 -6.26 -0.89
CA PHE A 53 -0.37 -5.95 -0.35
C PHE A 53 -0.35 -4.60 0.37
N PRO A 54 -0.35 -3.48 -0.37
CA PRO A 54 -0.31 -2.14 0.20
C PRO A 54 -1.59 -1.82 0.99
N ARG A 55 -1.40 -1.12 2.12
CA ARG A 55 -2.50 -0.62 2.96
C ARG A 55 -2.45 0.90 3.10
N CYS A 56 -3.60 1.54 3.29
CA CYS A 56 -3.71 2.98 3.53
C CYS A 56 -4.64 3.32 4.70
N CYS A 57 -4.55 4.56 5.19
CA CYS A 57 -5.50 5.10 6.16
C CYS A 57 -6.78 5.59 5.46
N LEU A 58 -7.84 5.81 6.25
CA LEU A 58 -9.12 6.30 5.77
C LEU A 58 -9.01 7.68 5.09
N THR A 59 -8.21 8.59 5.64
CA THR A 59 -8.03 9.95 5.09
C THR A 59 -7.46 9.89 3.68
N CYS A 60 -6.29 9.27 3.50
CA CYS A 60 -5.68 9.20 2.17
C CYS A 60 -6.50 8.39 1.16
N ARG A 61 -7.33 7.45 1.62
CA ARG A 61 -8.31 6.77 0.77
C ARG A 61 -9.36 7.75 0.26
N LYS A 62 -9.96 8.54 1.15
CA LYS A 62 -11.01 9.52 0.78
C LYS A 62 -10.46 10.58 -0.16
N ASP A 63 -9.23 11.03 0.04
CA ASP A 63 -8.58 12.03 -0.82
C ASP A 63 -8.30 11.52 -2.26
N ARG A 64 -8.47 10.22 -2.52
CA ARG A 64 -8.16 9.54 -3.80
C ARG A 64 -9.33 8.74 -4.35
N ALA A 65 -10.51 8.84 -3.74
CA ALA A 65 -11.71 8.13 -4.15
C ALA A 65 -12.44 8.85 -5.30
#